data_AF-A0A357HBZ7-F1
#
_entry.id   AF-A0A357HBZ7-F1
#
_cell.length_a   1.000
_cell.length_b   1.000
_cell.length_c   1.000
_cell.angle_alpha   90.00
_cell.angle_beta   90.00
_cell.angle_gamma   90.00
#
_symmetry.space_group_name_H-M   'P 1'
#
loop_
_entity.id
_entity.type
_entity.pdbx_description
1 polymer ?
#
loop_
_entity_poly.entity_id
_entity_poly.type
_entity_poly.pdbx_seq_one_letter_code
_entity_poly.pdbx_strand_id
1 'polypeptide(L)'
;MNRLRPVREIYPLFAILTFVLITIAGLIAAGSYYLWVYPVFLFIFFIAIGYWRAALSSLVCLVFFSLFTVGITALATQDVHEIEDAAFRSVIVVAGSIPLLGMSYETLAKNLDTLKCPRTFALAVLVVFYFFPILNSERRKILMAYRIRGGNPHLPFVFFKALVTTMLLRTMSVADSLTLSLETRGFEVRNKPAVIYRPVVPRAADWAYITFILLLASSLLGVGLWLR
;
A
#
# COMPACT_ATOMS: atom_id res chain seq x y z
N MET A 1 -4.27 6.95 -10.35
CA MET A 1 -3.71 6.73 -9.00
C MET A 1 -3.51 8.01 -8.18
N ASN A 2 -3.73 9.24 -8.70
CA ASN A 2 -3.55 10.48 -7.92
C ASN A 2 -4.74 10.92 -7.04
N ARG A 3 -5.87 10.20 -7.03
CA ARG A 3 -7.10 10.69 -6.37
C ARG A 3 -7.07 10.63 -4.84
N LEU A 4 -6.26 9.73 -4.26
CA LEU A 4 -6.18 9.49 -2.81
C LEU A 4 -4.99 10.18 -2.13
N ARG A 5 -4.19 10.96 -2.88
CA ARG A 5 -3.02 11.63 -2.31
C ARG A 5 -3.45 12.75 -1.34
N PRO A 6 -2.96 12.76 -0.10
CA PRO A 6 -3.20 13.85 0.84
C PRO A 6 -2.41 15.10 0.43
N VAL A 7 -2.78 16.25 1.00
CA VAL A 7 -2.08 17.54 0.76
C VAL A 7 -0.64 17.52 1.31
N ARG A 8 -0.37 16.69 2.32
CA ARG A 8 0.96 16.42 2.87
C ARG A 8 1.19 14.91 2.95
N GLU A 9 2.15 14.42 2.18
CA GLU A 9 2.60 13.03 2.25
C GLU A 9 3.54 12.86 3.45
N ILE A 10 3.21 11.94 4.36
CA ILE A 10 4.07 11.52 5.46
C ILE A 10 5.27 10.73 4.90
N TYR A 11 6.40 10.78 5.59
CA TYR A 11 7.56 9.94 5.29
C TYR A 11 7.15 8.46 5.18
N PRO A 12 7.42 7.78 4.05
CA PRO A 12 6.80 6.49 3.75
C PRO A 12 7.25 5.38 4.69
N LEU A 13 8.48 5.42 5.20
CA LEU A 13 8.92 4.46 6.21
C LEU A 13 8.11 4.58 7.50
N PHE A 14 7.75 5.81 7.90
CA PHE A 14 6.91 6.02 9.07
C PHE A 14 5.50 5.54 8.81
N ALA A 15 4.94 5.75 7.62
CA ALA A 15 3.63 5.23 7.33
C ALA A 15 3.59 3.67 7.33
N ILE A 16 4.68 2.99 6.91
CA ILE A 16 4.81 1.52 7.06
C ILE A 16 4.91 1.15 8.54
N LEU A 17 5.75 1.86 9.29
CA LEU A 17 5.91 1.65 10.74
C LEU A 17 4.57 1.81 11.46
N THR A 18 3.76 2.80 11.10
CA THR A 18 2.45 3.04 11.74
C THR A 18 1.47 1.91 11.48
N PHE A 19 1.46 1.33 10.28
CA PHE A 19 0.65 0.15 10.01
C PHE A 19 1.08 -1.01 10.91
N VAL A 20 2.37 -1.31 10.96
CA VAL A 20 2.92 -2.39 11.79
C VAL A 20 2.61 -2.16 13.28
N LEU A 21 2.82 -0.96 13.80
CA LEU A 21 2.55 -0.62 15.19
C LEU A 21 1.07 -0.74 15.55
N ILE A 22 0.18 -0.15 14.75
CA ILE A 22 -1.27 -0.16 15.00
C ILE A 22 -1.83 -1.59 14.90
N THR A 23 -1.38 -2.37 13.91
CA THR A 23 -1.84 -3.75 13.73
C THR A 23 -1.38 -4.66 14.85
N ILE A 24 -0.09 -4.62 15.22
CA ILE A 24 0.42 -5.44 16.32
C ILE A 24 -0.25 -5.05 17.65
N ALA A 25 -0.32 -3.74 17.95
CA ALA A 25 -0.92 -3.28 19.20
C ALA A 25 -2.40 -3.68 19.30
N GLY A 26 -3.17 -3.50 18.22
CA GLY A 26 -4.58 -3.86 18.24
C GLY A 26 -4.85 -5.37 18.17
N LEU A 27 -3.94 -6.17 17.63
CA LEU A 27 -4.07 -7.63 17.66
C LEU A 27 -3.87 -8.19 19.08
N ILE A 28 -2.93 -7.62 19.83
CA ILE A 28 -2.64 -8.02 21.23
C ILE A 28 -3.79 -7.60 22.16
N ALA A 29 -4.38 -6.43 21.93
CA ALA A 29 -5.36 -5.82 22.82
C ALA A 29 -6.81 -6.33 22.61
N ALA A 30 -7.06 -7.30 21.72
CA ALA A 30 -8.40 -7.88 21.53
C ALA A 30 -8.89 -8.60 22.82
N GLY A 31 -10.17 -8.41 23.17
CA GLY A 31 -10.80 -9.08 24.32
C GLY A 31 -11.74 -8.23 25.20
N SER A 32 -11.88 -6.92 24.98
CA SER A 32 -12.78 -6.08 25.81
C SER A 32 -13.53 -5.01 25.02
N TYR A 33 -14.75 -4.69 25.47
CA TYR A 33 -15.68 -3.80 24.77
C TYR A 33 -15.20 -2.34 24.70
N TYR A 34 -14.45 -1.87 25.71
CA TYR A 34 -13.97 -0.49 25.76
C TYR A 34 -12.95 -0.17 24.65
N LEU A 35 -12.36 -1.20 24.05
CA LEU A 35 -11.34 -1.04 23.01
C LEU A 35 -11.91 -0.52 21.68
N TRP A 36 -13.22 -0.61 21.45
CA TRP A 36 -13.87 -0.05 20.26
C TRP A 36 -13.71 1.46 20.09
N VAL A 37 -13.42 2.19 21.18
CA VAL A 37 -13.12 3.64 21.12
C VAL A 37 -11.83 3.93 20.34
N TYR A 38 -10.86 3.02 20.40
CA TYR A 38 -9.54 3.19 19.78
C TYR A 38 -9.57 3.28 18.23
N PRO A 39 -10.17 2.33 17.49
CA PRO A 39 -10.24 2.44 16.03
C PRO A 39 -11.06 3.66 15.58
N VAL A 40 -12.11 4.03 16.33
CA VAL A 40 -12.89 5.26 16.05
C VAL A 40 -12.02 6.50 16.19
N PHE A 41 -11.25 6.59 17.29
CA PHE A 41 -10.29 7.67 17.49
C PHE A 41 -9.23 7.73 16.38
N LEU A 42 -8.67 6.58 15.96
CA LEU A 42 -7.73 6.51 14.85
C LEU A 42 -8.32 7.03 13.54
N PHE A 43 -9.55 6.64 13.21
CA PHE A 43 -10.25 7.14 12.02
C PHE A 43 -10.41 8.66 12.05
N ILE A 44 -10.84 9.22 13.19
CA ILE A 44 -10.97 10.67 13.38
C ILE A 44 -9.61 11.37 13.24
N PHE A 45 -8.57 10.80 13.85
CA PHE A 45 -7.20 11.32 13.78
C PHE A 45 -6.67 11.36 12.34
N PHE A 46 -6.87 10.29 11.56
CA PHE A 46 -6.46 10.28 10.15
C PHE A 46 -7.24 11.29 9.29
N ILE A 47 -8.53 11.50 9.57
CA ILE A 47 -9.32 12.55 8.93
C ILE A 47 -8.73 13.93 9.28
N ALA A 48 -8.38 14.19 10.54
CA ALA A 48 -7.80 15.45 11.00
C ALA A 48 -6.45 15.78 10.36
N ILE A 49 -5.60 14.78 10.10
CA ILE A 49 -4.31 14.96 9.40
C ILE A 49 -4.50 15.30 7.90
N GLY A 50 -5.70 15.09 7.35
CA GLY A 50 -6.01 15.37 5.95
C GLY A 50 -6.02 14.14 5.05
N TYR A 51 -6.00 12.93 5.62
CA TYR A 51 -6.18 11.65 4.90
C TYR A 51 -7.65 11.31 4.65
N TRP A 52 -8.54 12.30 4.57
CA TRP A 52 -9.99 12.10 4.48
C TRP A 52 -10.42 11.22 3.30
N ARG A 53 -9.78 11.36 2.13
CA ARG A 53 -10.10 10.54 0.94
C ARG A 53 -9.68 9.09 1.11
N ALA A 54 -8.51 8.86 1.69
CA ALA A 54 -8.02 7.51 1.98
C ALA A 54 -8.90 6.84 3.04
N ALA A 55 -9.26 7.56 4.10
CA ALA A 55 -10.17 7.10 5.14
C ALA A 55 -11.58 6.76 4.61
N LEU A 56 -12.12 7.59 3.70
CA LEU A 56 -13.45 7.33 3.13
C LEU A 56 -13.41 6.14 2.15
N SER A 57 -12.33 6.00 1.39
CA SER A 57 -12.13 4.82 0.53
C SER A 57 -11.94 3.54 1.35
N SER A 58 -11.30 3.63 2.52
CA SER A 58 -11.08 2.47 3.38
C SER A 58 -12.36 2.00 4.08
N LEU A 59 -13.41 2.83 4.19
CA LEU A 59 -14.70 2.37 4.72
C LEU A 59 -15.32 1.25 3.87
N VAL A 60 -15.17 1.32 2.55
CA VAL A 60 -15.64 0.25 1.65
C VAL A 60 -14.85 -1.03 1.93
N CYS A 61 -13.51 -0.93 2.03
CA CYS A 61 -12.67 -2.07 2.41
C CYS A 61 -13.00 -2.61 3.79
N LEU A 62 -13.34 -1.74 4.75
CA LEU A 62 -13.75 -2.10 6.10
C LEU A 62 -14.98 -2.99 6.05
N VAL A 63 -16.04 -2.55 5.37
CA VAL A 63 -17.30 -3.31 5.29
C VAL A 63 -17.07 -4.69 4.64
N PHE A 64 -16.36 -4.75 3.51
CA PHE A 64 -16.10 -6.03 2.83
C PHE A 64 -15.22 -6.96 3.67
N PHE A 65 -14.15 -6.44 4.25
CA PHE A 65 -13.20 -7.25 5.02
C PHE A 65 -13.81 -7.71 6.35
N SER A 66 -14.50 -6.82 7.07
CA SER A 66 -15.16 -7.15 8.33
C SER A 66 -16.30 -8.16 8.11
N LEU A 67 -17.11 -8.00 7.06
CA LEU A 67 -18.17 -8.95 6.74
C LEU A 67 -17.60 -10.33 6.43
N PHE A 68 -16.50 -10.38 5.68
CA PHE A 68 -15.84 -11.64 5.35
C PHE A 68 -15.26 -12.33 6.60
N THR A 69 -14.54 -11.61 7.45
CA THR A 69 -13.92 -12.21 8.65
C THR A 69 -14.96 -12.59 9.69
N VAL A 70 -15.92 -11.70 9.98
CA VAL A 70 -17.02 -11.98 10.92
C VAL A 70 -17.90 -13.12 10.41
N GLY A 71 -18.20 -13.16 9.11
CA GLY A 71 -18.98 -14.23 8.51
C GLY A 71 -18.33 -15.60 8.65
N ILE A 72 -17.01 -15.69 8.42
CA ILE A 72 -16.26 -16.93 8.63
C ILE A 72 -16.24 -17.31 10.11
N THR A 73 -15.97 -16.36 11.01
CA THR A 73 -15.91 -16.64 12.45
C THR A 73 -17.27 -17.06 13.00
N ALA A 74 -18.38 -16.45 12.57
CA ALA A 74 -19.73 -16.82 13.00
C ALA A 74 -20.17 -18.21 12.49
N LEU A 75 -19.61 -18.68 11.37
CA LEU A 75 -19.82 -20.04 10.89
C LEU A 75 -18.94 -21.06 11.63
N ALA A 76 -17.78 -20.63 12.12
CA ALA A 76 -16.82 -21.48 12.82
C ALA A 76 -17.16 -21.66 14.32
N THR A 77 -17.53 -20.57 14.99
CA THR A 77 -17.84 -20.54 16.42
C THR A 77 -19.16 -19.81 16.65
N GLN A 78 -20.00 -20.31 17.57
CA GLN A 78 -21.27 -19.66 17.96
C GLN A 78 -21.13 -18.68 19.14
N ASP A 79 -19.91 -18.45 19.62
CA ASP A 79 -19.65 -17.54 20.74
C ASP A 79 -19.57 -16.09 20.28
N VAL A 80 -20.40 -15.25 20.91
CA VAL A 80 -20.52 -13.82 20.58
C VAL A 80 -19.22 -13.06 20.85
N HIS A 81 -18.47 -13.45 21.88
CA HIS A 81 -17.20 -12.80 22.24
C HIS A 81 -16.11 -12.99 21.18
N GLU A 82 -16.01 -14.17 20.57
CA GLU A 82 -15.03 -14.42 19.50
C GLU A 82 -15.37 -13.66 18.21
N ILE A 83 -16.67 -13.51 17.93
CA ILE A 83 -17.18 -12.75 16.80
C ILE A 83 -16.84 -11.25 16.94
N GLU A 84 -17.03 -10.70 18.14
CA GLU A 84 -16.68 -9.30 18.44
C GLU A 84 -15.17 -9.05 18.33
N ASP A 85 -14.34 -9.96 18.81
CA ASP A 85 -12.89 -9.87 18.68
C ASP A 85 -12.41 -9.96 17.23
N ALA A 86 -13.03 -10.82 16.42
CA ALA A 86 -12.76 -10.91 14.99
C ALA A 86 -13.13 -9.62 14.26
N ALA A 87 -14.27 -9.01 14.60
CA ALA A 87 -14.69 -7.73 14.06
C ALA A 87 -13.68 -6.63 14.42
N PHE A 88 -13.27 -6.54 15.68
CA PHE A 88 -12.30 -5.55 16.15
C PHE A 88 -10.95 -5.64 15.42
N ARG A 89 -10.42 -6.86 15.28
CA ARG A 89 -9.16 -7.12 14.55
C ARG A 89 -9.26 -6.68 13.08
N SER A 90 -10.38 -6.98 12.43
CA SER A 90 -10.60 -6.59 11.03
C SER A 90 -10.59 -5.06 10.85
N VAL A 91 -11.24 -4.34 11.77
CA VAL A 91 -11.34 -2.88 11.75
C VAL A 91 -9.98 -2.23 11.98
N ILE A 92 -9.17 -2.75 12.91
CA ILE A 92 -7.82 -2.23 13.16
C ILE A 92 -6.91 -2.43 11.96
N VAL A 93 -6.94 -3.60 11.32
CA VAL A 93 -6.10 -3.88 10.14
C VAL A 93 -6.42 -2.87 9.03
N VAL A 94 -7.71 -2.59 8.82
CA VAL A 94 -8.14 -1.60 7.83
C VAL A 94 -7.76 -0.18 8.26
N ALA A 95 -7.95 0.20 9.53
CA ALA A 95 -7.56 1.51 10.04
C ALA A 95 -6.05 1.76 9.92
N GLY A 96 -5.22 0.75 10.24
CA GLY A 96 -3.77 0.81 10.08
C GLY A 96 -3.32 0.94 8.62
N SER A 97 -4.14 0.49 7.65
CA SER A 97 -3.82 0.57 6.22
C SER A 97 -4.01 1.96 5.61
N ILE A 98 -4.69 2.87 6.31
CA ILE A 98 -5.01 4.23 5.81
C ILE A 98 -3.76 5.02 5.41
N PRO A 99 -2.68 5.07 6.23
CA PRO A 99 -1.44 5.73 5.84
C PRO A 99 -0.81 5.12 4.59
N LEU A 100 -0.90 3.79 4.40
CA LEU A 100 -0.36 3.07 3.24
C LEU A 100 -1.08 3.47 1.95
N LEU A 101 -2.41 3.57 2.00
CA LEU A 101 -3.22 3.97 0.85
C LEU A 101 -2.93 5.41 0.39
N GLY A 102 -2.53 6.29 1.31
CA GLY A 102 -2.18 7.67 0.99
C GLY A 102 -0.72 7.88 0.57
N MET A 103 0.13 6.85 0.62
CA MET A 103 1.53 6.97 0.18
C MET A 103 1.67 7.04 -1.35
N SER A 104 2.65 7.83 -1.82
CA SER A 104 3.10 7.77 -3.20
C SER A 104 4.21 6.72 -3.37
N TYR A 105 4.04 5.84 -4.35
CA TYR A 105 5.04 4.84 -4.76
C TYR A 105 6.36 5.48 -5.22
N GLU A 106 6.31 6.69 -5.79
CA GLU A 106 7.49 7.44 -6.20
C GLU A 106 8.32 7.88 -4.99
N THR A 107 7.65 8.32 -3.92
CA THR A 107 8.27 8.76 -2.67
C THR A 107 8.85 7.55 -1.94
N LEU A 108 8.17 6.40 -1.96
CA LEU A 108 8.69 5.15 -1.40
C LEU A 108 9.95 4.66 -2.13
N ALA A 109 9.93 4.63 -3.47
CA ALA A 109 11.10 4.19 -4.26
C ALA A 109 12.34 5.06 -4.00
N LYS A 110 12.16 6.38 -3.88
CA LYS A 110 13.25 7.31 -3.53
C LYS A 110 13.79 7.07 -2.12
N ASN A 111 12.93 6.71 -1.16
CA ASN A 111 13.37 6.40 0.21
C ASN A 111 14.10 5.06 0.32
N LEU A 112 13.79 4.09 -0.54
CA LEU A 112 14.57 2.85 -0.58
C LEU A 112 16.01 3.11 -1.03
N ASP A 113 16.20 4.05 -1.96
CA ASP A 113 17.54 4.45 -2.41
C ASP A 113 18.35 5.18 -1.31
N THR A 114 17.68 5.95 -0.44
CA THR A 114 18.34 6.59 0.71
C THR A 114 18.68 5.61 1.84
N LEU A 115 17.96 4.49 1.96
CA LEU A 115 18.11 3.47 3.02
C LEU A 115 19.29 2.50 2.82
N LYS A 116 20.24 2.79 1.92
CA LYS A 116 21.35 1.90 1.55
C LYS A 116 20.89 0.53 1.03
N CYS A 117 19.66 0.40 0.52
CA CYS A 117 19.29 -0.80 -0.24
C CYS A 117 20.23 -0.96 -1.45
N PRO A 118 20.45 -2.20 -1.93
CA PRO A 118 21.22 -2.40 -3.15
C PRO A 118 20.56 -1.61 -4.28
N ARG A 119 21.33 -0.75 -4.95
CA ARG A 119 20.82 0.19 -5.96
C ARG A 119 20.04 -0.51 -7.07
N THR A 120 20.43 -1.72 -7.42
CA THR A 120 19.71 -2.59 -8.36
C THR A 120 18.25 -2.77 -7.97
N PHE A 121 17.97 -2.97 -6.68
CA PHE A 121 16.61 -3.15 -6.17
C PHE A 121 15.80 -1.84 -6.20
N ALA A 122 16.38 -0.73 -5.72
CA ALA A 122 15.68 0.56 -5.71
C ALA A 122 15.31 1.02 -7.12
N LEU A 123 16.22 0.84 -8.08
CA LEU A 123 15.98 1.11 -9.49
C LEU A 123 14.93 0.18 -10.09
N ALA A 124 15.00 -1.12 -9.82
CA ALA A 124 14.00 -2.08 -10.31
C ALA A 124 12.60 -1.69 -9.85
N VAL A 125 12.44 -1.35 -8.57
CA VAL A 125 11.16 -0.88 -8.01
C VAL A 125 10.68 0.40 -8.72
N LEU A 126 11.56 1.38 -8.91
CA LEU A 126 11.24 2.62 -9.62
C LEU A 126 10.78 2.35 -11.06
N VAL A 127 11.54 1.52 -11.77
CA VAL A 127 11.29 1.14 -13.16
C VAL A 127 9.95 0.41 -13.30
N VAL A 128 9.65 -0.52 -12.39
CA VAL A 128 8.36 -1.23 -12.36
C VAL A 128 7.19 -0.25 -12.19
N PHE A 129 7.29 0.68 -11.23
CA PHE A 129 6.22 1.65 -11.01
C PHE A 129 6.06 2.65 -12.16
N TYR A 130 7.15 3.02 -12.84
CA TYR A 130 7.09 3.85 -14.05
C TYR A 130 6.49 3.11 -15.25
N PHE A 131 6.78 1.82 -15.41
CA PHE A 131 6.28 1.03 -16.53
C PHE A 131 4.84 0.56 -16.35
N PHE A 132 4.37 0.39 -15.12
CA PHE A 132 3.00 -0.05 -14.86
C PHE A 132 1.92 0.78 -15.59
N PRO A 133 1.91 2.13 -15.55
CA PRO A 133 0.95 2.92 -16.30
C PRO A 133 1.12 2.78 -17.82
N ILE A 134 2.35 2.63 -18.31
CA ILE A 134 2.65 2.42 -19.74
C ILE A 134 2.04 1.09 -20.20
N LEU A 135 2.31 0.00 -19.47
CA LEU A 135 1.75 -1.32 -19.74
C LEU A 135 0.21 -1.31 -19.66
N ASN A 136 -0.38 -0.59 -18.71
CA ASN A 136 -1.83 -0.46 -18.63
C ASN A 136 -2.43 0.25 -19.87
N SER A 137 -1.73 1.24 -20.42
CA SER A 137 -2.14 1.89 -21.67
C SER A 137 -2.03 0.95 -22.87
N GLU A 138 -0.96 0.15 -22.96
CA GLU A 138 -0.77 -0.84 -24.01
C GLU A 138 -1.83 -1.96 -23.91
N ARG A 139 -2.15 -2.40 -22.69
CA ARG A 139 -3.24 -3.36 -22.43
C ARG A 139 -4.54 -2.93 -23.08
N ARG A 140 -4.91 -1.66 -22.92
CA ARG A 140 -6.14 -1.10 -23.49
C ARG A 140 -6.10 -1.10 -25.01
N LYS A 141 -4.95 -0.72 -25.61
CA LYS A 141 -4.78 -0.74 -27.08
C LYS A 141 -4.86 -2.15 -27.65
N ILE A 142 -4.20 -3.12 -27.01
CA ILE A 142 -4.25 -4.53 -27.41
C ILE A 142 -5.68 -5.05 -27.32
N LEU A 143 -6.39 -4.74 -26.23
CA LEU A 143 -7.79 -5.14 -26.05
C LEU A 143 -8.70 -4.55 -27.13
N MET A 144 -8.51 -3.27 -27.47
CA MET A 144 -9.27 -2.63 -28.56
C MET A 144 -8.95 -3.24 -29.92
N ALA A 145 -7.67 -3.49 -30.23
CA ALA A 145 -7.25 -4.11 -31.48
C ALA A 145 -7.78 -5.55 -31.61
N TYR A 146 -7.80 -6.31 -30.52
CA TYR A 146 -8.38 -7.65 -30.48
C TYR A 146 -9.88 -7.63 -30.77
N ARG A 147 -10.61 -6.68 -30.18
CA ARG A 147 -12.05 -6.49 -30.42
C ARG A 147 -12.36 -6.09 -31.87
N ILE A 148 -11.55 -5.22 -32.47
CA ILE A 148 -11.71 -4.80 -33.88
C ILE A 148 -11.50 -5.98 -34.84
N ARG A 149 -10.62 -6.93 -34.50
CA ARG A 149 -10.39 -8.16 -35.28
C ARG A 149 -11.50 -9.21 -35.14
N GLY A 150 -12.62 -8.89 -34.49
CA GLY A 150 -13.72 -9.83 -34.22
C GLY A 150 -13.42 -10.82 -33.10
N GLY A 151 -12.33 -10.63 -32.35
CA GLY A 151 -11.99 -11.46 -31.21
C GLY A 151 -12.96 -11.26 -30.06
N ASN A 152 -13.48 -12.36 -29.50
CA ASN A 152 -14.36 -12.33 -28.36
C ASN A 152 -13.54 -12.37 -27.04
N PRO A 153 -13.51 -11.28 -26.24
CA PRO A 153 -12.77 -11.26 -24.97
C PRO A 153 -13.34 -12.23 -23.91
N HIS A 154 -14.54 -12.78 -24.13
CA HIS A 154 -15.14 -13.79 -23.26
C HIS A 154 -14.57 -15.20 -23.43
N LEU A 155 -13.75 -15.47 -24.46
CA LEU A 155 -12.99 -16.73 -24.55
C LEU A 155 -11.64 -16.58 -23.82
N PRO A 156 -11.51 -17.09 -22.57
CA PRO A 156 -10.40 -16.73 -21.69
C PRO A 156 -9.05 -17.22 -22.23
N PHE A 157 -8.99 -18.43 -22.80
CA PHE A 157 -7.73 -19.03 -23.23
C PHE A 157 -7.11 -18.35 -24.46
N VAL A 158 -7.93 -18.11 -25.49
CA VAL A 158 -7.48 -17.47 -26.75
C VAL A 158 -7.10 -16.01 -26.49
N PHE A 159 -7.91 -15.32 -25.69
CA PHE A 159 -7.64 -13.95 -25.27
C PHE A 159 -6.35 -13.85 -24.45
N PHE A 160 -6.16 -14.73 -23.46
CA PHE A 160 -4.97 -14.74 -22.62
C PHE A 160 -3.71 -14.97 -23.44
N LYS A 161 -3.71 -15.95 -24.35
CA LYS A 161 -2.58 -16.21 -25.25
C LYS A 161 -2.23 -14.99 -26.10
N ALA A 162 -3.23 -14.36 -26.73
CA ALA A 162 -3.02 -13.17 -27.56
C ALA A 162 -2.50 -11.98 -26.75
N LEU A 163 -3.09 -11.72 -25.58
CA LEU A 163 -2.70 -10.61 -24.71
C LEU A 163 -1.28 -10.79 -24.17
N VAL A 164 -0.98 -11.95 -23.58
CA VAL A 164 0.30 -12.22 -22.93
C VAL A 164 1.44 -12.20 -23.94
N THR A 165 1.25 -12.84 -25.10
CA THR A 165 2.29 -12.88 -26.15
C THR A 165 2.64 -11.48 -26.62
N THR A 166 1.64 -10.65 -26.93
CA THR A 166 1.89 -9.26 -27.36
C THR A 166 2.48 -8.40 -26.25
N MET A 167 2.05 -8.58 -25.00
CA MET A 167 2.59 -7.87 -23.86
C MET A 167 4.06 -8.21 -23.58
N LEU A 168 4.43 -9.48 -23.68
CA LEU A 168 5.82 -9.91 -23.51
C LEU A 168 6.73 -9.27 -24.56
N LEU A 169 6.33 -9.34 -25.84
CA LEU A 169 7.08 -8.71 -26.93
C LEU A 169 7.24 -7.20 -26.72
N ARG A 170 6.17 -6.52 -26.29
CA ARG A 170 6.20 -5.08 -26.02
C ARG A 170 7.11 -4.74 -24.83
N THR A 171 7.06 -5.54 -23.77
CA THR A 171 7.89 -5.33 -22.56
C THR A 171 9.36 -5.54 -22.89
N MET A 172 9.72 -6.58 -23.66
CA MET A 172 11.09 -6.83 -24.09
C MET A 172 11.63 -5.68 -24.95
N SER A 173 10.88 -5.26 -25.96
CA SER A 173 11.28 -4.12 -26.81
C SER A 173 11.48 -2.83 -26.01
N VAL A 174 10.64 -2.58 -25.00
CA VAL A 174 10.78 -1.43 -24.11
C VAL A 174 11.99 -1.58 -23.17
N ALA A 175 12.28 -2.79 -22.69
CA ALA A 175 13.46 -3.05 -21.87
C ALA A 175 14.76 -2.84 -22.66
N ASP A 176 14.83 -3.30 -23.91
CA ASP A 176 16.00 -3.12 -24.79
C ASP A 176 16.25 -1.63 -25.06
N SER A 177 15.21 -0.88 -25.43
CA SER A 177 15.32 0.56 -25.67
C SER A 177 15.70 1.34 -24.41
N LEU A 178 15.19 0.95 -23.23
CA LEU A 178 15.58 1.54 -21.95
C LEU A 178 17.04 1.23 -21.63
N THR A 179 17.49 0.00 -21.82
CA THR A 179 18.88 -0.41 -21.56
C THR A 179 19.85 0.37 -22.43
N LEU A 180 19.59 0.45 -23.75
CA LEU A 180 20.39 1.26 -24.67
C LEU A 180 20.39 2.75 -24.28
N SER A 181 19.24 3.28 -23.85
CA SER A 181 19.12 4.67 -23.39
C SER A 181 19.87 4.93 -22.08
N LEU A 182 19.99 3.93 -21.21
CA LEU A 182 20.77 4.02 -19.98
C LEU A 182 22.27 3.95 -20.28
N GLU A 183 22.70 3.04 -21.15
CA GLU A 183 24.10 2.89 -21.57
C GLU A 183 24.61 4.16 -22.26
N THR A 184 23.84 4.73 -23.19
CA THR A 184 24.20 5.99 -23.88
C THR A 184 24.27 7.21 -22.95
N ARG A 185 23.59 7.15 -21.79
CA ARG A 185 23.66 8.17 -20.74
C ARG A 185 24.78 7.92 -19.72
N GLY A 186 25.63 6.92 -19.95
CA GLY A 186 26.73 6.56 -19.05
C GLY A 186 26.26 6.00 -17.71
N PHE A 187 25.09 5.34 -17.68
CA PHE A 187 24.55 4.77 -16.46
C PHE A 187 25.32 3.51 -16.04
N GLU A 188 26.06 3.60 -14.94
CA GLU A 188 26.81 2.49 -14.37
C GLU A 188 26.26 2.10 -13.00
N VAL A 189 25.79 0.86 -12.85
CA VAL A 189 25.20 0.36 -11.60
C VAL A 189 26.25 0.13 -10.50
N ARG A 190 27.47 -0.25 -10.89
CA ARG A 190 28.42 -0.92 -9.98
C ARG A 190 29.53 -0.01 -9.44
N ASN A 191 29.91 1.06 -10.14
CA ASN A 191 31.22 1.70 -9.90
C ASN A 191 31.19 3.21 -9.58
N LYS A 192 30.04 3.89 -9.69
CA LYS A 192 29.96 5.35 -9.47
C LYS A 192 29.02 5.70 -8.31
N PRO A 193 29.37 6.65 -7.42
CA PRO A 193 28.43 7.18 -6.44
C PRO A 193 27.30 7.92 -7.16
N ALA A 194 26.08 7.41 -7.06
CA ALA A 194 24.90 8.06 -7.62
C ALA A 194 24.44 9.18 -6.67
N VAL A 195 24.24 10.38 -7.21
CA VAL A 195 23.66 11.51 -6.47
C VAL A 195 22.15 11.52 -6.70
N ILE A 196 21.39 11.40 -5.60
CA ILE A 196 19.93 11.44 -5.66
C ILE A 196 19.50 12.89 -5.86
N TYR A 197 18.90 13.20 -7.02
CA TYR A 197 18.50 14.56 -7.39
C TYR A 197 17.52 15.22 -6.39
N ARG A 198 16.64 14.42 -5.76
CA ARG A 198 15.70 14.88 -4.73
C ARG A 198 15.63 13.86 -3.59
N PRO A 199 16.49 13.97 -2.57
CA PRO A 199 16.41 13.12 -1.41
C PRO A 199 15.10 13.41 -0.67
N VAL A 200 14.42 12.35 -0.24
CA VAL A 200 13.28 12.49 0.67
C VAL A 200 13.85 12.41 2.08
N VAL A 201 13.73 13.51 2.83
CA VAL A 201 14.19 13.61 4.22
C VAL A 201 12.98 13.78 5.13
N PRO A 202 12.96 13.12 6.30
CA PRO A 202 11.88 13.26 7.25
C PRO A 202 11.85 14.70 7.79
N ARG A 203 10.65 15.28 7.89
CA ARG A 203 10.43 16.61 8.46
C ARG A 203 10.16 16.51 9.96
N ALA A 204 10.31 17.62 10.69
CA ALA A 204 9.98 17.66 12.12
C ALA A 204 8.52 17.25 12.43
N ALA A 205 7.59 17.58 11.52
CA ALA A 205 6.19 17.14 11.65
C ALA A 205 6.02 15.61 11.54
N ASP A 206 6.86 14.95 10.75
CA ASP A 206 6.84 13.49 10.58
C ASP A 206 7.31 12.80 11.88
N TRP A 207 8.26 13.41 12.58
CA TRP A 207 8.70 12.97 13.92
C TRP A 207 7.61 13.13 14.97
N ALA A 208 6.93 14.29 15.01
CA ALA A 208 5.81 14.49 15.93
C ALA A 208 4.67 13.47 15.70
N TYR A 209 4.38 13.17 14.43
CA TYR A 209 3.39 12.16 14.05
C TYR A 209 3.77 10.76 14.55
N ILE A 210 5.02 10.32 14.34
CA ILE A 210 5.41 8.97 14.77
C ILE A 210 5.48 8.85 16.29
N THR A 211 5.92 9.89 17.00
CA THR A 211 5.91 9.90 18.48
C THR A 211 4.49 9.80 19.02
N PHE A 212 3.53 10.48 18.39
CA PHE A 212 2.13 10.41 18.80
C PHE A 212 1.56 8.99 18.62
N ILE A 213 1.86 8.33 17.49
CA ILE A 213 1.40 6.95 17.25
C ILE A 213 2.07 5.96 18.20
N LEU A 214 3.36 6.15 18.51
CA LEU A 214 4.04 5.31 19.51
C LEU A 214 3.39 5.42 20.89
N LEU A 215 3.09 6.63 21.34
CA LEU A 215 2.39 6.86 22.60
C LEU A 215 1.03 6.17 22.59
N LEU A 216 0.26 6.34 21.52
CA LEU A 216 -1.07 5.77 21.35
C LEU A 216 -1.06 4.23 21.28
N ALA A 217 -0.07 3.64 20.61
CA ALA A 217 0.13 2.18 20.60
C ALA A 217 0.54 1.66 21.98
N SER A 218 1.41 2.37 22.69
CA SER A 218 1.85 1.99 24.05
C SER A 218 0.72 2.07 25.08
N SER A 219 -0.15 3.09 24.98
CA SER A 219 -1.32 3.19 25.85
C SER A 219 -2.31 2.06 25.59
N LEU A 220 -2.50 1.67 24.32
CA LEU A 220 -3.35 0.54 23.98
C LEU A 220 -2.82 -0.77 24.56
N LEU A 221 -1.51 -1.01 24.45
CA LEU A 221 -0.88 -2.19 25.05
C LEU A 221 -1.01 -2.20 26.56
N GLY A 222 -0.81 -1.06 27.23
CA GLY A 222 -0.98 -0.94 28.68
C GLY A 222 -2.41 -1.25 29.14
N VAL A 223 -3.41 -0.73 28.44
CA VAL A 223 -4.83 -1.00 28.72
C VAL A 223 -5.19 -2.45 28.41
N GLY A 224 -4.70 -3.00 27.30
CA GLY A 224 -4.92 -4.40 26.92
C GLY A 224 -4.28 -5.40 27.88
N LEU A 225 -3.11 -5.08 28.45
CA LEU A 225 -2.45 -5.86 29.49
C LEU A 225 -3.18 -5.79 30.84
N TRP A 226 -3.77 -4.63 31.18
CA TRP A 226 -4.49 -4.44 32.43
C TRP A 226 -5.88 -5.10 32.44
N LEU A 227 -6.50 -5.26 31.27
CA LEU A 227 -7.83 -5.85 31.11
C LEU A 227 -7.83 -7.38 30.87
N ARG A 228 -6.65 -8.01 30.76
CA ARG A 228 -6.49 -9.47 30.68
C ARG A 228 -6.29 -10.09 32.05
#